data_AF-A0A7Y8SVS3-F1
#
_entry.id   AF-A0A7Y8SVS3-F1
#
_cell.length_a   1.000
_cell.length_b   1.000
_cell.length_c   1.000
_cell.angle_alpha   90.00
_cell.angle_beta   90.00
_cell.angle_gamma   90.00
#
_symmetry.space_group_name_H-M   'P 1'
#
loop_
_entity.id
_entity.type
_entity.pdbx_description
1 polymer ?
#
loop_
_entity_poly.entity_id
_entity_poly.type
_entity_poly.pdbx_seq_one_letter_code
_entity_poly.pdbx_strand_id
1 'polypeptide(L)'
;MNKPLIGLSLMVLSSLAIANQPPQVDDRAQVRQQMLEKIRAIESHSHHSRIRILQEAERCVQAAKTPQDYRACEQMEQQSREQLREELRPRRQALRDEVRQLRQPAAQTIKP
;
A
#
# COMPACT_ATOMS: atom_id res chain seq x y z
N MET A 1 52.96 -23.75 57.15
CA MET A 1 53.06 -24.17 55.74
C MET A 1 51.91 -25.11 55.45
N ASN A 2 51.01 -25.00 54.48
CA ASN A 2 50.74 -24.06 53.39
C ASN A 2 49.22 -24.15 53.12
N LYS A 3 48.58 -23.00 52.86
CA LYS A 3 47.26 -22.83 52.22
C LYS A 3 47.38 -23.11 50.70
N PRO A 4 46.33 -23.01 49.87
CA PRO A 4 44.87 -23.24 49.99
C PRO A 4 44.33 -24.07 48.81
N LEU A 5 43.00 -24.27 48.71
CA LEU A 5 42.17 -24.25 47.47
C LEU A 5 40.76 -24.75 47.87
N ILE A 6 39.82 -23.88 48.26
CA ILE A 6 38.87 -23.17 47.38
C ILE A 6 38.26 -24.10 46.33
N GLY A 7 37.10 -24.67 46.65
CA GLY A 7 36.20 -25.36 45.72
C GLY A 7 34.78 -24.86 45.93
N LEU A 8 34.58 -23.59 45.59
CA LEU A 8 33.31 -22.85 45.68
C LEU A 8 32.36 -23.35 44.58
N SER A 9 31.66 -24.47 44.81
CA SER A 9 30.56 -24.91 43.94
C SER A 9 29.30 -24.09 44.25
N LEU A 10 29.30 -22.85 43.80
CA LEU A 10 28.14 -21.96 43.81
C LEU A 10 27.73 -21.67 42.36
N MET A 11 26.45 -21.89 42.09
CA MET A 11 25.68 -21.36 40.95
C MET A 11 26.05 -21.84 39.54
N VAL A 12 25.38 -22.90 39.11
CA VAL A 12 24.91 -22.99 37.72
C VAL A 12 23.37 -22.99 37.77
N LEU A 13 22.80 -21.86 38.22
CA LEU A 13 21.39 -21.57 37.96
C LEU A 13 21.32 -20.58 36.81
N SER A 14 20.57 -21.01 35.79
CA SER A 14 19.71 -20.15 34.99
C SER A 14 20.42 -19.09 34.15
N SER A 15 20.89 -19.50 32.99
CA SER A 15 21.01 -18.60 31.83
C SER A 15 20.39 -19.25 30.59
N LEU A 16 19.19 -19.81 30.73
CA LEU A 16 18.24 -19.85 29.61
C LEU A 16 17.60 -18.47 29.50
N ALA A 17 18.41 -17.47 29.14
CA ALA A 17 17.90 -16.28 28.48
C ALA A 17 17.51 -16.73 27.07
N ILE A 18 16.38 -17.43 26.95
CA ILE A 18 15.64 -17.48 25.71
C ILE A 18 15.32 -16.02 25.47
N ALA A 19 16.07 -15.42 24.55
CA ALA A 19 15.75 -14.12 24.00
C ALA A 19 14.34 -14.25 23.44
N ASN A 20 13.38 -13.77 24.22
CA ASN A 20 11.98 -13.65 23.85
C ASN A 20 11.92 -12.49 22.84
N GLN A 21 12.49 -12.71 21.66
CA GLN A 21 12.28 -11.82 20.53
C GLN A 21 10.82 -12.00 20.13
N PRO A 22 9.98 -10.96 20.24
CA PRO A 22 8.61 -11.05 19.74
C PRO A 22 8.68 -11.41 18.24
N PRO A 23 7.75 -12.21 17.72
CA PRO A 23 7.74 -12.62 16.32
C PRO A 23 7.52 -11.38 15.43
N GLN A 24 8.60 -10.71 15.03
CA GLN A 24 8.55 -9.48 14.23
C GLN A 24 8.34 -9.71 12.72
N VAL A 25 8.12 -10.96 12.32
CA VAL A 25 8.13 -11.38 10.90
C VAL A 25 6.73 -11.31 10.26
N ASP A 26 5.65 -11.23 11.03
CA ASP A 26 4.28 -11.22 10.51
C ASP A 26 3.79 -9.80 10.12
N ASP A 27 4.08 -8.80 10.96
CA ASP A 27 3.56 -7.43 10.77
C ASP A 27 3.95 -6.80 9.42
N ARG A 28 5.19 -7.03 8.96
CA ARG A 28 5.66 -6.48 7.68
C ARG A 28 5.00 -7.14 6.47
N ALA A 29 4.76 -8.45 6.54
CA ALA A 29 4.08 -9.18 5.48
C ALA A 29 2.61 -8.75 5.41
N GLN A 30 1.97 -8.61 6.58
CA GLN A 30 0.59 -8.14 6.70
C GLN A 30 0.41 -6.71 6.16
N VAL A 31 1.31 -5.78 6.51
CA VAL A 31 1.28 -4.40 5.99
C VAL A 31 1.45 -4.39 4.46
N ARG A 32 2.35 -5.20 3.89
CA ARG A 32 2.51 -5.31 2.43
C ARG A 32 1.25 -5.85 1.77
N GLN A 33 0.62 -6.87 2.35
CA GLN A 33 -0.62 -7.43 1.82
C GLN A 33 -1.75 -6.40 1.82
N GLN A 34 -1.91 -5.65 2.91
CA GLN A 34 -2.89 -4.57 3.00
C GLN A 34 -2.65 -3.49 1.93
N MET A 35 -1.40 -3.12 1.67
CA MET A 35 -1.05 -2.18 0.59
C MET A 35 -1.39 -2.72 -0.79
N LEU A 36 -1.11 -4.01 -1.05
CA LEU A 36 -1.46 -4.64 -2.30
C LEU A 36 -2.97 -4.64 -2.54
N GLU A 37 -3.76 -4.95 -1.52
CA GLU A 37 -5.23 -4.92 -1.64
C GLU A 37 -5.76 -3.51 -1.92
N LYS A 38 -5.21 -2.47 -1.27
CA LYS A 38 -5.57 -1.08 -1.57
C LYS A 38 -5.22 -0.68 -3.01
N ILE A 39 -4.04 -1.06 -3.50
CA ILE A 39 -3.63 -0.84 -4.90
C ILE A 39 -4.60 -1.55 -5.84
N ARG A 40 -4.86 -2.84 -5.60
CA ARG A 40 -5.76 -3.66 -6.42
C ARG A 40 -7.15 -3.05 -6.50
N ALA A 41 -7.70 -2.59 -5.38
CA ALA A 41 -9.01 -1.96 -5.35
C ALA A 41 -9.09 -0.68 -6.20
N ILE A 42 -8.06 0.17 -6.17
CA ILE A 42 -8.00 1.38 -7.00
C ILE A 42 -7.86 1.02 -8.48
N GLU A 43 -6.96 0.10 -8.81
CA GLU A 43 -6.68 -0.27 -10.20
C GLU A 43 -7.82 -1.05 -10.84
N SER A 44 -8.47 -1.95 -10.11
CA SER A 44 -9.66 -2.66 -10.58
C SER A 44 -10.80 -1.68 -10.88
N HIS A 45 -11.06 -0.72 -9.98
CA HIS A 45 -12.06 0.33 -10.22
C HIS A 45 -11.74 1.20 -11.44
N SER A 46 -10.48 1.65 -11.53
CA SER A 46 -9.95 2.41 -12.67
C SER A 46 -10.13 1.67 -13.99
N HIS A 47 -9.81 0.37 -14.00
CA HIS A 47 -9.89 -0.48 -15.17
C HIS A 47 -11.32 -0.70 -15.64
N HIS A 48 -12.21 -1.13 -14.74
CA HIS A 48 -13.63 -1.33 -15.06
C HIS A 48 -14.29 -0.02 -15.53
N SER A 49 -13.95 1.10 -14.90
CA SER A 49 -14.46 2.41 -15.30
C SER A 49 -13.99 2.81 -16.69
N ARG A 50 -12.71 2.58 -17.04
CA ARG A 50 -12.22 2.82 -18.42
C ARG A 50 -12.94 1.95 -19.45
N ILE A 51 -13.19 0.68 -19.14
CA ILE A 51 -13.95 -0.19 -20.04
C ILE A 51 -15.36 0.38 -20.27
N ARG A 52 -16.05 0.78 -19.20
CA ARG A 52 -17.39 1.39 -19.30
C ARG A 52 -17.38 2.64 -20.17
N ILE A 53 -16.41 3.55 -19.96
CA ILE A 53 -16.26 4.77 -20.74
C ILE A 53 -16.07 4.45 -22.23
N LEU A 54 -15.20 3.48 -22.55
CA LEU A 54 -14.96 3.07 -23.93
C LEU A 54 -16.20 2.44 -24.58
N GLN A 55 -16.95 1.61 -23.85
CA GLN A 55 -18.21 1.04 -24.33
C GLN A 55 -19.27 2.11 -24.58
N GLU A 56 -19.31 3.15 -23.76
CA GLU A 56 -20.22 4.28 -23.94
C GLU A 56 -19.82 5.15 -25.14
N ALA A 57 -18.53 5.44 -25.29
CA ALA A 57 -17.99 6.14 -26.45
C ALA A 57 -18.28 5.39 -27.75
N GLU A 58 -18.07 4.07 -27.78
CA GLU A 58 -18.38 3.20 -28.92
C GLU A 58 -19.86 3.31 -29.32
N ARG A 59 -20.78 3.19 -28.35
CA ARG A 59 -22.23 3.35 -28.62
C ARG A 59 -22.58 4.73 -29.16
N CYS A 60 -21.96 5.80 -28.62
CA CYS A 60 -22.19 7.16 -29.09
C CYS A 60 -21.75 7.31 -30.54
N VAL A 61 -20.53 6.86 -30.85
CA VAL A 61 -19.95 6.90 -32.20
C VAL A 61 -20.80 6.11 -33.20
N GLN A 62 -21.29 4.93 -32.83
CA GLN A 62 -22.17 4.13 -33.69
C GLN A 62 -23.52 4.82 -33.99
N ALA A 63 -23.99 5.69 -33.10
CA ALA A 63 -25.22 6.45 -33.28
C ALA A 63 -25.02 7.81 -33.98
N ALA A 64 -23.78 8.29 -34.10
CA ALA A 64 -23.44 9.57 -34.69
C ALA A 64 -23.74 9.60 -36.19
N LYS A 65 -24.42 10.65 -36.67
CA LYS A 65 -24.81 10.79 -38.09
C LYS A 65 -24.10 11.93 -38.80
N THR A 66 -23.49 12.82 -38.02
CA THR A 66 -22.83 14.02 -38.52
C THR A 66 -21.44 14.19 -37.88
N PRO A 67 -20.55 15.00 -38.50
CA PRO A 67 -19.27 15.35 -37.87
C PRO A 67 -19.43 16.04 -36.52
N GLN A 68 -20.53 16.80 -36.33
CA GLN A 68 -20.85 17.46 -35.07
C GLN A 68 -21.14 16.43 -33.97
N ASP A 69 -21.94 15.40 -34.28
CA ASP A 69 -22.25 14.31 -33.34
C ASP A 69 -20.98 13.56 -32.93
N TYR A 70 -20.07 13.31 -33.88
CA TYR A 70 -18.80 12.64 -33.61
C TYR A 70 -17.94 13.42 -32.62
N ARG A 71 -17.81 14.75 -32.82
CA ARG A 71 -17.10 15.64 -31.89
C ARG A 71 -17.76 15.68 -30.51
N ALA A 72 -19.10 15.63 -30.45
CA ALA A 72 -19.80 15.55 -29.18
C ALA A 72 -19.49 14.25 -28.42
N CYS A 73 -19.37 13.12 -29.13
CA CYS A 73 -18.94 11.85 -28.53
C CYS A 73 -17.51 11.92 -27.97
N GLU A 74 -16.57 12.56 -28.69
CA GLU A 74 -15.20 12.77 -28.20
C GLU A 74 -15.18 13.62 -26.92
N GLN A 75 -15.97 14.70 -26.89
CA GLN A 75 -16.08 15.56 -25.71
C GLN A 75 -16.68 14.80 -24.51
N MET A 76 -17.72 13.99 -24.74
CA MET A 76 -18.32 13.14 -23.71
C MET A 76 -17.31 12.13 -23.15
N GLU A 77 -16.53 11.47 -24.01
CA GLU A 77 -15.49 10.53 -23.58
C GLU A 77 -14.43 11.25 -22.73
N GLN A 78 -13.94 12.41 -23.21
CA GLN A 78 -12.95 13.21 -22.51
C GLN A 78 -13.45 13.65 -21.13
N GLN A 79 -14.68 14.15 -21.05
CA GLN A 79 -15.29 14.56 -19.78
C GLN A 79 -15.40 13.38 -18.81
N SER A 80 -15.79 12.21 -19.29
CA SER A 80 -15.90 11.00 -18.47
C SER A 80 -14.53 10.56 -17.92
N ARG A 81 -13.47 10.68 -18.73
CA ARG A 81 -12.09 10.42 -18.30
C ARG A 81 -11.60 11.43 -17.27
N GLU A 82 -11.99 12.69 -17.40
CA GLU A 82 -11.69 13.73 -16.42
C GLU A 82 -12.38 13.46 -15.08
N GLN A 83 -13.68 13.15 -15.11
CA GLN A 83 -14.42 12.79 -13.92
C GLN A 83 -13.80 11.59 -13.19
N LEU A 84 -13.44 10.53 -13.92
CA LEU A 84 -12.75 9.37 -13.32
C LEU A 84 -11.39 9.76 -12.70
N ARG A 85 -10.64 10.66 -13.33
CA ARG A 85 -9.38 11.17 -12.79
C ARG A 85 -9.59 11.94 -11.48
N GLU A 86 -10.60 12.80 -11.44
CA GLU A 86 -10.95 13.57 -10.24
C GLU A 86 -11.43 12.65 -9.10
N GLU A 87 -12.29 11.69 -9.41
CA GLU A 87 -12.80 10.70 -8.46
C GLU A 87 -11.67 9.88 -7.81
N LEU A 88 -10.71 9.42 -8.61
CA LEU A 88 -9.61 8.57 -8.14
C LEU A 88 -8.46 9.34 -7.48
N ARG A 89 -8.34 10.65 -7.74
CA ARG A 89 -7.28 11.50 -7.20
C ARG A 89 -7.12 11.39 -5.68
N PRO A 90 -8.16 11.58 -4.84
CA PRO A 90 -8.01 11.53 -3.39
C PRO A 90 -7.55 10.15 -2.91
N ARG A 91 -8.07 9.06 -3.50
CA ARG A 91 -7.72 7.68 -3.14
C ARG A 91 -6.25 7.38 -3.44
N ARG A 92 -5.76 7.82 -4.60
CA ARG A 92 -4.35 7.69 -5.00
C ARG A 92 -3.44 8.53 -4.13
N GLN A 93 -3.88 9.74 -3.75
CA GLN A 93 -3.11 10.62 -2.88
C GLN A 93 -2.99 10.03 -1.47
N ALA A 94 -4.09 9.56 -0.89
CA ALA A 94 -4.07 8.89 0.41
C ALA A 94 -3.13 7.69 0.43
N LEU A 95 -3.19 6.83 -0.59
CA LEU A 95 -2.28 5.68 -0.70
C LEU A 95 -0.80 6.10 -0.84
N ARG A 96 -0.52 7.17 -1.58
CA ARG A 96 0.85 7.71 -1.69
C ARG A 96 1.36 8.23 -0.34
N ASP A 97 0.50 8.88 0.43
CA ASP A 97 0.85 9.42 1.74
C ASP A 97 1.05 8.29 2.76
N GLU A 98 0.22 7.25 2.76
CA GLU A 98 0.43 6.04 3.55
C GLU A 98 1.77 5.35 3.21
N VAL A 99 2.07 5.16 1.92
CA VAL A 99 3.34 4.58 1.48
C VAL A 99 4.53 5.45 1.90
N ARG A 100 4.37 6.78 1.89
CA ARG A 100 5.41 7.70 2.35
C ARG A 100 5.67 7.54 3.85
N GLN A 101 4.62 7.46 4.67
CA GLN A 101 4.74 7.26 6.12
C GLN A 101 5.44 5.94 6.45
N LEU A 102 5.12 4.86 5.73
CA LEU A 102 5.78 3.55 5.89
C LEU A 102 7.26 3.55 5.46
N ARG A 103 7.66 4.47 4.57
CA ARG A 103 9.05 4.59 4.08
C ARG A 103 9.91 5.55 4.90
N GLN A 104 9.31 6.41 5.72
CA GLN A 104 10.09 7.27 6.60
C GLN A 104 10.79 6.36 7.63
N PRO A 105 12.14 6.32 7.67
CA PRO A 105 12.82 5.66 8.77
C PRO A 105 12.37 6.33 10.06
N ALA A 106 12.20 5.55 11.13
CA ALA A 106 11.89 6.06 12.45
C ALA A 106 12.99 7.04 12.89
N ALA A 107 12.87 8.31 12.49
CA ALA A 107 13.65 9.37 13.05
C ALA A 107 13.13 9.54 14.48
N GLN A 108 14.04 9.38 15.44
CA GLN A 108 13.88 9.66 16.87
C GLN A 108 13.46 8.47 17.75
N THR A 109 14.42 7.57 18.00
CA THR A 109 14.72 7.14 19.37
C THR A 109 16.24 7.13 19.56
N ILE A 110 16.86 8.32 19.55
CA ILE A 110 18.12 8.53 20.24
C ILE A 110 17.74 9.36 21.47
N LYS A 111 17.70 8.69 22.63
CA LYS A 111 17.60 9.35 23.92
C LYS A 111 19.02 9.37 24.51
N PRO A 112 19.48 10.49 25.09
CA PRO A 112 20.84 10.63 25.63
C PRO A 112 21.15 9.64 26.74
#